data_AF-A0A1T1BL22-F1
#
_entry.id   AF-A0A1T1BL22-F1
#
_cell.length_a   1.000
_cell.length_b   1.000
_cell.length_c   1.000
_cell.angle_alpha   90.00
_cell.angle_beta   90.00
_cell.angle_gamma   90.00
#
_symmetry.space_group_name_H-M   'P 1'
#
loop_
_entity.id
_entity.type
_entity.pdbx_description
1 polymer ?
#
loop_
_entity_poly.entity_id
_entity_poly.type
_entity_poly.pdbx_seq_one_letter_code
_entity_poly.pdbx_strand_id
1 'polypeptide(L)'
;MQEEEEERYLQIIKDSNRKLVVLELLSNFFNHKDLVGILVRTKIIHTLFEKNRILDINKLELFHIQFTSSLIDLFQKIKKSKEQQYVLISDEIYINEDILSKLKQEIGESKFAKQMQLHAQNMSKKIEELYELFVSEKDVFFNWNDIMIFSQSIQAEYYREITIDQYEKLSQLNKSVYENPYAKFEKKLLGRLNILNFKIKFLCGLVCNNEIIEVYEFRDSNDKFVFVANEKSFYFLNEENTKDIDISKNGSAKEEIIIDLKNKNAELKRELSVVKTTLPENVLEVLKEYHDKISSVDFLEELQNVDEQTNILKTMLNININ
;
A
#
# COMPACT_ATOMS: atom_id res chain seq x y z
N MET A 1 18.87 47.59 42.98
CA MET A 1 17.66 48.14 42.33
C MET A 1 17.91 48.59 40.89
N GLN A 2 18.56 49.72 40.59
CA GLN A 2 18.72 50.16 39.18
C GLN A 2 19.59 49.21 38.32
N GLU A 3 20.67 48.64 38.88
CA GLU A 3 21.51 47.66 38.15
C GLU A 3 20.79 46.32 37.91
N GLU A 4 19.99 45.85 38.87
CA GLU A 4 19.22 44.60 38.75
C GLU A 4 18.09 44.72 37.72
N GLU A 5 17.44 45.88 37.60
CA GLU A 5 16.43 46.14 36.57
C GLU A 5 17.04 46.21 35.18
N GLU A 6 18.24 46.78 35.04
CA GLU A 6 18.94 46.88 33.76
C GLU A 6 19.49 45.51 33.30
N GLU A 7 20.01 44.69 34.21
CA GLU A 7 20.37 43.30 33.92
C GLU A 7 19.15 42.48 33.48
N ARG A 8 18.03 42.62 34.18
CA ARG A 8 16.78 41.91 33.85
C ARG A 8 16.22 42.35 32.49
N TYR A 9 16.29 43.64 32.17
CA TYR A 9 15.91 44.17 30.86
C TYR A 9 16.73 43.52 29.73
N LEU A 10 18.06 43.51 29.87
CA LEU A 10 18.97 42.93 28.88
C LEU A 10 18.71 41.43 28.70
N GLN A 11 18.40 40.72 29.78
CA GLN A 11 18.10 39.29 29.73
C GLN A 11 16.80 39.00 28.97
N ILE A 12 15.71 39.73 29.26
CA ILE A 12 14.42 39.54 28.58
C ILE A 12 14.52 39.86 27.08
N ILE A 13 15.23 40.93 26.70
CA ILE A 13 15.47 41.27 25.29
C ILE A 13 16.27 40.17 24.58
N LYS A 14 17.29 39.61 25.23
CA LYS A 14 18.09 38.51 24.68
C LYS A 14 17.26 37.24 24.48
N ASP A 15 16.40 36.90 25.45
CA ASP A 15 15.53 35.73 25.34
C ASP A 15 14.40 35.92 24.33
N SER A 16 13.87 37.13 24.21
CA SER A 16 12.93 37.50 23.14
C SER A 16 13.56 37.30 21.75
N ASN A 17 14.80 37.76 21.56
CA ASN A 17 15.55 37.55 20.32
C ASN A 17 15.76 36.07 19.99
N ARG A 18 16.07 35.23 20.99
CA ARG A 18 16.17 33.77 20.80
C ARG A 18 14.85 33.18 20.31
N LYS A 19 13.72 33.58 20.90
CA LYS A 19 12.38 33.12 20.46
C LYS A 19 12.06 33.57 19.03
N LEU A 20 12.45 34.78 18.65
CA LEU A 20 12.29 35.29 17.28
C LEU A 20 13.06 34.45 16.25
N VAL A 21 14.31 34.07 16.55
CA VAL A 21 15.12 33.21 15.66
C VAL A 21 14.45 31.84 15.48
N VAL A 22 13.95 31.23 16.55
CA VAL A 22 13.23 29.95 16.47
C VAL A 22 11.95 30.07 15.66
N LEU A 23 11.17 31.14 15.88
CA LEU A 23 9.94 31.41 15.14
C LEU A 23 10.22 31.65 13.65
N GLU A 24 11.33 32.30 13.30
CA GLU A 24 11.77 32.51 11.92
C GLU A 24 12.10 31.18 11.23
N LEU A 25 12.82 30.28 11.91
CA LEU A 25 13.10 28.93 11.39
C LEU A 25 11.81 28.13 11.14
N LEU A 26 10.86 28.18 12.07
CA LEU A 26 9.57 27.52 11.92
C LEU A 26 8.75 28.15 10.79
N SER A 27 8.72 29.48 10.70
CA SER A 27 8.05 30.21 9.64
C SER A 27 8.57 29.82 8.25
N ASN A 28 9.90 29.68 8.10
CA ASN A 28 10.51 29.25 6.84
C ASN A 28 10.23 27.78 6.52
N PHE A 29 10.21 26.90 7.52
CA PHE A 29 9.91 25.48 7.33
C PHE A 29 8.47 25.24 6.87
N PHE A 30 7.50 25.90 7.51
CA PHE A 30 6.07 25.70 7.21
C PHE A 30 5.56 26.59 6.07
N ASN A 31 6.25 27.69 5.77
CA ASN A 31 5.91 28.64 4.69
C ASN A 31 4.42 29.05 4.67
N HIS A 32 3.83 29.26 5.85
CA HIS A 32 2.41 29.58 6.00
C HIS A 32 2.19 31.08 6.21
N LYS A 33 1.20 31.66 5.51
CA LYS A 33 0.89 33.10 5.53
C LYS A 33 0.73 33.64 6.95
N ASP A 34 -0.11 32.99 7.77
CA ASP A 34 -0.42 33.51 9.10
C ASP A 34 0.75 33.34 10.08
N LEU A 35 1.61 32.33 9.87
CA LEU A 35 2.82 32.14 10.69
C LEU A 35 3.86 33.22 10.38
N VAL A 36 4.00 33.60 9.10
CA VAL A 36 4.80 34.76 8.69
C VAL A 36 4.23 36.06 9.28
N GLY A 37 2.90 36.23 9.26
CA GLY A 37 2.23 37.35 9.89
C GLY A 37 2.52 37.44 11.40
N ILE A 38 2.48 36.31 12.10
CA ILE A 38 2.80 36.22 13.52
C ILE A 38 4.27 36.58 13.79
N LEU A 39 5.20 36.12 12.94
CA LEU A 39 6.61 36.50 13.04
C LEU A 39 6.79 38.01 12.91
N VAL A 40 6.16 38.64 11.92
CA VAL A 40 6.24 40.08 11.71
C VAL A 40 5.68 40.84 12.93
N ARG A 41 4.50 40.45 13.42
CA ARG A 41 3.89 41.09 14.60
C ARG A 41 4.73 40.90 15.86
N THR A 42 5.29 39.71 16.07
CA THR A 42 6.18 39.43 17.20
C THR A 42 7.46 40.27 17.13
N LYS A 43 8.02 40.48 15.93
CA LYS A 43 9.17 41.39 15.72
C LYS A 43 8.81 42.84 16.04
N ILE A 44 7.63 43.31 15.63
CA ILE A 44 7.16 44.68 15.94
C ILE A 44 7.02 44.88 17.45
N ILE A 45 6.40 43.94 18.15
CA ILE A 45 6.25 43.98 19.62
C ILE A 45 7.63 44.01 20.28
N HIS A 46 8.55 43.12 19.88
CA HIS A 46 9.93 43.14 20.38
C HIS A 46 10.59 44.51 20.22
N THR A 47 10.58 45.06 19.00
CA THR A 47 11.20 46.37 18.70
C THR A 47 10.54 47.52 19.47
N LEU A 48 9.25 47.43 19.77
CA LEU A 48 8.53 48.44 20.55
C LEU A 48 9.03 48.49 22.01
N PHE A 49 9.23 47.33 22.64
CA PHE A 49 9.80 47.25 23.99
C PHE A 49 11.30 47.56 24.02
N GLU A 50 12.05 47.19 22.96
CA GLU A 50 13.48 47.50 22.84
C GLU A 50 13.76 49.01 22.73
N LYS A 51 12.90 49.75 22.02
CA LYS A 51 13.06 51.19 21.79
C LYS A 51 12.46 52.06 22.92
N ASN A 52 11.46 51.56 23.65
CA ASN A 52 10.75 52.32 24.66
C ASN A 52 11.03 51.79 26.08
N ARG A 53 12.10 52.31 26.71
CA ARG A 53 12.48 51.94 28.09
C ARG A 53 11.47 52.35 29.18
N ILE A 54 10.41 53.08 28.82
CA ILE A 54 9.33 53.50 29.75
C ILE A 54 8.35 52.33 29.97
N LEU A 55 8.27 51.38 29.04
CA LEU A 55 7.37 50.25 29.12
C LEU A 55 7.91 49.20 30.09
N ASP A 56 7.01 48.55 30.84
CA ASP A 56 7.37 47.44 31.72
C ASP A 56 7.80 46.22 30.88
N ILE A 57 9.11 45.93 30.89
CA ILE A 57 9.71 44.83 30.14
C ILE A 57 9.16 43.46 30.56
N ASN A 58 8.61 43.31 31.77
CA ASN A 58 7.99 42.06 32.20
C ASN A 58 6.74 41.72 31.37
N LYS A 59 6.10 42.71 30.74
CA LYS A 59 4.99 42.47 29.81
C LYS A 59 5.46 41.81 28.52
N LEU A 60 6.66 42.11 28.04
CA LEU A 60 7.25 41.41 26.89
C LEU A 60 7.52 39.95 27.23
N GLU A 61 8.04 39.69 28.43
CA GLU A 61 8.22 38.32 28.93
C GLU A 61 6.88 37.58 29.04
N LEU A 62 5.86 38.23 29.62
CA LEU A 62 4.50 37.69 29.77
C LEU A 62 3.86 37.39 28.42
N PHE A 63 4.00 38.29 27.45
CA PHE A 63 3.57 38.08 26.07
C PHE A 63 4.22 36.82 25.49
N HIS A 64 5.54 36.66 25.64
CA HIS A 64 6.19 35.47 25.13
C HIS A 64 5.77 34.19 25.85
N ILE A 65 5.50 34.23 27.16
CA ILE A 65 5.02 33.07 27.91
C ILE A 65 3.62 32.67 27.45
N GLN A 66 2.70 33.64 27.35
CA GLN A 66 1.31 33.40 27.00
C GLN A 66 1.12 33.04 25.53
N PHE A 67 1.95 33.64 24.68
CA PHE A 67 1.79 33.56 23.25
C PHE A 67 2.96 32.79 22.60
N THR A 68 4.10 33.43 22.44
CA THR A 68 5.15 32.95 21.54
C THR A 68 5.71 31.56 21.89
N SER A 69 5.88 31.24 23.18
CA SER A 69 6.43 29.96 23.63
C SER A 69 5.51 28.78 23.28
N SER A 70 4.21 28.90 23.57
CA SER A 70 3.23 27.84 23.26
C SER A 70 3.10 27.58 21.77
N LEU A 71 3.17 28.64 20.95
CA LEU A 71 3.18 28.52 19.49
C LEU A 71 4.44 27.80 19.00
N ILE A 72 5.62 28.19 19.51
CA ILE A 72 6.88 27.53 19.18
C ILE A 72 6.81 26.03 19.53
N ASP A 73 6.36 25.68 20.73
CA ASP A 73 6.27 24.29 21.19
C ASP A 73 5.33 23.45 20.31
N LEU A 74 4.17 24.01 19.94
CA LEU A 74 3.21 23.36 19.04
C LEU A 74 3.87 23.07 17.69
N PHE A 75 4.46 24.09 17.06
CA PHE A 75 5.06 23.94 15.73
C PHE A 75 6.32 23.06 15.74
N GLN A 76 7.09 23.04 16.83
CA GLN A 76 8.19 22.09 17.00
C GLN A 76 7.70 20.65 17.11
N LYS A 77 6.62 20.38 17.86
CA LYS A 77 5.99 19.05 17.93
C LYS A 77 5.47 18.60 16.59
N ILE A 78 4.77 19.48 15.87
CA ILE A 78 4.27 19.20 14.50
C ILE A 78 5.43 18.90 13.56
N LYS A 79 6.49 19.72 13.58
CA LYS A 79 7.69 19.52 12.75
C LYS A 79 8.31 18.15 13.03
N LYS A 80 8.53 17.81 14.30
CA LYS A 80 9.12 16.52 14.70
C LYS A 80 8.25 15.34 14.26
N SER A 81 6.93 15.44 14.42
CA SER A 81 5.99 14.41 13.98
C SER A 81 6.05 14.21 12.46
N LYS A 82 6.09 15.29 11.68
CA LYS A 82 6.24 15.23 10.21
C LYS A 82 7.58 14.63 9.78
N GLU A 83 8.68 14.99 10.44
CA GLU A 83 10.00 14.41 10.18
C GLU A 83 10.01 12.89 10.46
N GLN A 84 9.38 12.46 11.55
CA GLN A 84 9.23 11.03 11.86
C GLN A 84 8.37 10.30 10.82
N GLN A 85 7.22 10.88 10.44
CA GLN A 85 6.38 10.30 9.39
C GLN A 85 7.13 10.19 8.05
N TYR A 86 7.90 11.22 7.69
CA TYR A 86 8.73 11.21 6.49
C TYR A 86 9.74 10.05 6.49
N VAL A 87 10.43 9.84 7.62
CA VAL A 87 11.40 8.73 7.77
C VAL A 87 10.69 7.39 7.65
N LEU A 88 9.58 7.18 8.36
CA LEU A 88 8.82 5.92 8.32
C LEU A 88 8.36 5.56 6.90
N ILE A 89 7.76 6.52 6.19
CA ILE A 89 7.29 6.27 4.82
C ILE A 89 8.49 6.03 3.88
N SER A 90 9.61 6.73 4.08
CA SER A 90 10.82 6.53 3.27
C SER A 90 11.43 5.14 3.50
N ASP A 91 11.46 4.67 4.75
CA ASP A 91 11.94 3.34 5.12
C ASP A 91 11.02 2.25 4.54
N GLU A 92 9.70 2.44 4.59
CA GLU A 92 8.73 1.52 3.96
C GLU A 92 8.96 1.41 2.45
N ILE A 93 9.13 2.54 1.75
CA ILE A 93 9.46 2.54 0.31
C ILE A 93 10.75 1.75 0.06
N TYR A 94 11.80 1.99 0.87
CA TYR A 94 13.07 1.31 0.71
C TYR A 94 12.94 -0.22 0.88
N ILE A 95 12.24 -0.66 1.92
CA ILE A 95 11.99 -2.09 2.19
C ILE A 95 11.20 -2.71 1.03
N ASN A 96 10.16 -2.03 0.54
CA ASN A 96 9.36 -2.50 -0.58
C ASN A 96 10.21 -2.63 -1.86
N GLU A 97 11.10 -1.67 -2.15
CA GLU A 97 12.00 -1.76 -3.31
C GLU A 97 13.00 -2.93 -3.18
N ASP A 98 13.51 -3.21 -1.97
CA ASP A 98 14.37 -4.38 -1.73
C ASP A 98 13.61 -5.70 -1.99
N ILE A 99 12.39 -5.84 -1.48
CA ILE A 99 11.53 -7.01 -1.72
C ILE A 99 11.22 -7.14 -3.22
N LEU A 100 10.88 -6.04 -3.90
CA LEU A 100 10.64 -6.01 -5.34
C LEU A 100 11.85 -6.53 -6.13
N SER A 101 13.06 -6.16 -5.73
CA SER A 101 14.29 -6.61 -6.40
C SER A 101 14.50 -8.11 -6.27
N LYS A 102 14.22 -8.69 -5.10
CA LYS A 102 14.32 -10.13 -4.81
C LYS A 102 13.29 -10.93 -5.59
N LEU A 103 12.02 -10.50 -5.56
CA LEU A 103 10.93 -11.17 -6.27
C LEU A 103 11.18 -11.19 -7.79
N LYS A 104 11.68 -10.08 -8.37
CA LYS A 104 12.02 -10.03 -9.80
C LYS A 104 13.14 -11.00 -10.20
N GLN A 105 14.10 -11.25 -9.32
CA GLN A 105 15.16 -12.23 -9.59
C GLN A 105 14.63 -13.68 -9.58
N GLU A 106 13.61 -13.94 -8.76
CA GLU A 106 13.00 -15.26 -8.65
C GLU A 106 12.03 -15.59 -9.79
N ILE A 107 11.30 -14.58 -10.31
CA ILE A 107 10.38 -14.72 -11.46
C ILE A 107 11.18 -14.75 -12.76
N GLY A 108 11.95 -15.83 -12.97
CA GLY A 108 12.57 -16.12 -14.26
C GLY A 108 11.51 -16.42 -15.33
N GLU A 109 10.86 -15.39 -15.89
CA GLU A 109 9.73 -15.45 -16.83
C GLU A 109 9.96 -16.41 -18.01
N SER A 110 11.22 -16.53 -18.48
CA SER A 110 11.57 -17.41 -19.59
C SER A 110 11.58 -18.91 -19.26
N LYS A 111 11.67 -19.29 -17.97
CA LYS A 111 11.73 -20.68 -17.53
C LYS A 111 10.33 -21.29 -17.45
N PHE A 112 9.35 -20.54 -16.95
CA PHE A 112 7.99 -21.03 -16.75
C PHE A 112 7.27 -21.33 -18.08
N ALA A 113 7.33 -20.43 -19.06
CA ALA A 113 6.70 -20.65 -20.36
C ALA A 113 7.22 -21.91 -21.07
N LYS A 114 8.53 -22.16 -20.98
CA LYS A 114 9.16 -23.39 -21.52
C LYS A 114 8.72 -24.63 -20.76
N GLN A 115 8.62 -24.54 -19.43
CA GLN A 115 8.13 -25.62 -18.58
C GLN A 115 6.67 -25.98 -18.87
N MET A 116 5.78 -25.00 -19.04
CA MET A 116 4.38 -25.23 -19.44
C MET A 116 4.29 -25.91 -20.82
N GLN A 117 5.13 -25.50 -21.77
CA GLN A 117 5.14 -26.11 -23.10
C GLN A 117 5.58 -27.58 -23.03
N LEU A 118 6.60 -27.89 -22.23
CA LEU A 118 7.05 -29.27 -22.01
C LEU A 118 5.98 -30.10 -21.30
N HIS A 119 5.34 -29.54 -20.27
CA HIS A 119 4.24 -30.20 -19.56
C HIS A 119 3.06 -30.53 -20.49
N ALA A 120 2.66 -29.58 -21.34
CA ALA A 120 1.60 -29.81 -22.33
C ALA A 120 1.97 -30.93 -23.33
N GLN A 121 3.24 -31.03 -23.72
CA GLN A 121 3.72 -32.12 -24.59
C GLN A 121 3.70 -33.47 -23.86
N ASN A 122 4.10 -33.51 -22.59
CA ASN A 122 4.06 -34.72 -21.78
C ASN A 122 2.62 -35.19 -21.56
N MET A 123 1.71 -34.28 -21.25
CA MET A 123 0.28 -34.57 -21.11
C MET A 123 -0.30 -35.09 -22.44
N SER A 124 0.02 -34.45 -23.57
CA SER A 124 -0.41 -34.90 -24.91
C SER A 124 -0.01 -36.36 -25.18
N LYS A 125 1.26 -36.71 -24.93
CA LYS A 125 1.76 -38.10 -25.07
C LYS A 125 1.06 -39.06 -24.12
N LYS A 126 0.81 -38.65 -22.87
CA LYS A 126 0.12 -39.49 -21.88
C LYS A 126 -1.32 -39.78 -22.27
N ILE A 127 -2.03 -38.80 -22.83
CA ILE A 127 -3.38 -38.99 -23.33
C ILE A 127 -3.38 -39.92 -24.55
N GLU A 128 -2.40 -39.81 -25.45
CA GLU A 128 -2.23 -40.70 -26.60
C GLU A 128 -1.96 -42.16 -26.16
N GLU A 129 -1.05 -42.36 -25.18
CA GLU A 129 -0.80 -43.66 -24.54
C GLU A 129 -2.08 -44.24 -23.91
N LEU A 130 -2.88 -43.41 -23.22
CA LEU A 130 -4.16 -43.83 -22.64
C LEU A 130 -5.17 -44.21 -23.70
N TYR A 131 -5.25 -43.46 -24.80
CA TYR A 131 -6.13 -43.78 -25.92
C TYR A 131 -5.79 -45.13 -26.53
N GLU A 132 -4.50 -45.41 -26.76
CA GLU A 132 -4.04 -46.73 -27.24
C GLU A 132 -4.39 -47.86 -26.27
N LEU A 133 -4.35 -47.62 -24.96
CA LEU A 133 -4.80 -48.58 -23.93
C LEU A 133 -6.33 -48.80 -23.96
N PHE A 134 -7.13 -47.82 -24.37
CA PHE A 134 -8.57 -47.99 -24.55
C PHE A 134 -8.91 -48.78 -25.82
N VAL A 135 -8.05 -48.72 -26.84
CA VAL A 135 -8.27 -49.37 -28.15
C VAL A 135 -7.62 -50.75 -28.23
N SER A 136 -6.47 -50.93 -27.59
CA SER A 136 -5.68 -52.17 -27.58
C SER A 136 -5.87 -52.94 -26.29
N GLU A 137 -6.15 -54.25 -26.35
CA GLU A 137 -6.18 -55.15 -25.18
C GLU A 137 -4.77 -55.46 -24.60
N LYS A 138 -3.77 -54.62 -24.87
CA LYS A 138 -2.39 -54.83 -24.43
C LYS A 138 -2.20 -54.22 -23.04
N ASP A 139 -1.71 -55.04 -22.12
CA ASP A 139 -1.36 -54.60 -20.78
C ASP A 139 -0.02 -53.84 -20.81
N VAL A 140 -0.09 -52.53 -21.04
CA VAL A 140 1.08 -51.63 -21.05
C VAL A 140 1.15 -50.89 -19.72
N PHE A 141 2.32 -50.89 -19.10
CA PHE A 141 2.54 -50.15 -17.85
C PHE A 141 2.35 -48.64 -18.06
N PHE A 142 1.41 -48.05 -17.31
CA PHE A 142 1.11 -46.62 -17.35
C PHE A 142 1.34 -45.94 -16.00
N ASN A 143 1.91 -44.73 -16.01
CA ASN A 143 2.21 -43.96 -14.80
C ASN A 143 1.97 -42.45 -15.01
N TRP A 144 1.41 -41.80 -13.98
CA TRP A 144 1.12 -40.36 -13.89
C TRP A 144 2.20 -39.52 -13.20
N ASN A 145 3.22 -40.14 -12.60
CA ASN A 145 4.18 -39.44 -11.72
C ASN A 145 4.76 -38.16 -12.32
N ASP A 146 5.20 -38.17 -13.58
CA ASP A 146 5.85 -37.01 -14.20
C ASP A 146 4.91 -35.80 -14.32
N ILE A 147 3.63 -36.06 -14.60
CA ILE A 147 2.58 -35.02 -14.67
C ILE A 147 2.30 -34.48 -13.28
N MET A 148 2.08 -35.36 -12.30
CA MET A 148 1.71 -34.96 -10.94
C MET A 148 2.85 -34.23 -10.22
N ILE A 149 4.09 -34.66 -10.39
CA ILE A 149 5.28 -34.00 -9.81
C ILE A 149 5.38 -32.57 -10.34
N PHE A 150 5.15 -32.38 -11.64
CA PHE A 150 5.16 -31.05 -12.23
C PHE A 150 4.09 -30.16 -11.59
N SER A 151 2.82 -30.57 -11.64
CA SER A 151 1.70 -29.78 -11.11
C SER A 151 1.88 -29.47 -9.62
N GLN A 152 2.34 -30.43 -8.82
CA GLN A 152 2.65 -30.23 -7.40
C GLN A 152 3.81 -29.24 -7.16
N SER A 153 4.81 -29.20 -8.04
CA SER A 153 5.95 -28.31 -7.91
C SER A 153 5.63 -26.85 -8.25
N ILE A 154 4.65 -26.62 -9.13
CA ILE A 154 4.30 -25.28 -9.63
C ILE A 154 3.02 -24.69 -9.03
N GLN A 155 2.15 -25.51 -8.44
CA GLN A 155 0.83 -25.07 -7.99
C GLN A 155 0.88 -23.88 -7.03
N ALA A 156 1.84 -23.85 -6.09
CA ALA A 156 1.91 -22.80 -5.07
C ALA A 156 2.27 -21.43 -5.64
N GLU A 157 2.95 -21.39 -6.79
CA GLU A 157 3.44 -20.16 -7.41
C GLU A 157 2.55 -19.70 -8.57
N TYR A 158 1.94 -20.64 -9.28
CA TYR A 158 1.27 -20.36 -10.55
C TYR A 158 -0.18 -20.82 -10.60
N TYR A 159 -0.68 -21.69 -9.71
CA TYR A 159 -2.09 -22.09 -9.79
C TYR A 159 -2.97 -21.12 -9.02
N ARG A 160 -4.12 -20.81 -9.62
CA ARG A 160 -5.10 -19.91 -9.02
C ARG A 160 -5.98 -20.68 -8.05
N GLU A 161 -6.21 -20.12 -6.87
CA GLU A 161 -7.18 -20.69 -5.93
C GLU A 161 -8.61 -20.50 -6.45
N ILE A 162 -9.42 -21.55 -6.33
CA ILE A 162 -10.85 -21.53 -6.68
C ILE A 162 -11.69 -21.99 -5.48
N THR A 163 -12.95 -21.56 -5.46
CA THR A 163 -13.92 -21.99 -4.46
C THR A 163 -14.40 -23.43 -4.69
N ILE A 164 -14.95 -24.05 -3.64
CA ILE A 164 -15.52 -25.41 -3.71
C ILE A 164 -16.64 -25.48 -4.76
N ASP A 165 -17.52 -24.48 -4.80
CA ASP A 165 -18.61 -24.41 -5.78
C ASP A 165 -18.09 -24.37 -7.23
N GLN A 166 -16.98 -23.67 -7.48
CA GLN A 166 -16.33 -23.63 -8.80
C GLN A 166 -15.66 -24.96 -9.13
N TYR A 167 -15.05 -25.62 -8.13
CA TYR A 167 -14.47 -26.95 -8.30
C TYR A 167 -15.54 -27.98 -8.70
N GLU A 168 -16.69 -28.00 -8.01
CA GLU A 168 -17.78 -28.92 -8.32
C GLU A 168 -18.34 -28.71 -9.74
N LYS A 169 -18.45 -27.46 -10.19
CA LYS A 169 -18.85 -27.13 -11.57
C LYS A 169 -17.88 -27.69 -12.62
N LEU A 170 -16.60 -27.81 -12.29
CA LEU A 170 -15.55 -28.32 -13.18
C LEU A 170 -15.39 -29.84 -13.11
N SER A 171 -15.67 -30.46 -11.97
CA SER A 171 -15.49 -31.91 -11.76
C SER A 171 -16.75 -32.73 -12.08
N GLN A 172 -17.96 -32.18 -11.95
CA GLN A 172 -19.21 -32.93 -12.11
C GLN A 172 -19.85 -32.79 -13.50
N LEU A 173 -19.08 -33.03 -14.56
CA LEU A 173 -19.54 -32.88 -15.93
C LEU A 173 -19.95 -34.21 -16.59
N ASN A 174 -21.24 -34.53 -16.46
CA ASN A 174 -22.04 -35.48 -17.27
C ASN A 174 -21.63 -36.98 -17.37
N LYS A 175 -22.67 -37.82 -17.55
CA LYS A 175 -22.75 -39.25 -17.15
C LYS A 175 -22.12 -40.29 -18.09
N SER A 176 -21.54 -39.91 -19.23
CA SER A 176 -21.03 -40.88 -20.22
C SER A 176 -19.51 -40.77 -20.37
N VAL A 177 -18.81 -41.66 -19.67
CA VAL A 177 -17.36 -41.74 -19.64
C VAL A 177 -16.88 -43.09 -20.20
N TYR A 178 -15.68 -43.08 -20.78
CA TYR A 178 -14.83 -44.26 -20.87
C TYR A 178 -13.95 -44.30 -19.63
N GLU A 179 -13.84 -45.47 -19.01
CA GLU A 179 -13.06 -45.66 -17.78
C GLU A 179 -12.15 -46.88 -17.94
N ASN A 180 -10.89 -46.70 -17.53
CA ASN A 180 -9.95 -47.78 -17.32
C ASN A 180 -9.32 -47.61 -15.91
N PRO A 181 -8.48 -48.54 -15.45
CA PRO A 181 -7.84 -48.43 -14.13
C PRO A 181 -6.96 -47.18 -13.93
N TYR A 182 -6.61 -46.47 -15.01
CA TYR A 182 -5.65 -45.37 -15.00
C TYR A 182 -6.29 -43.98 -15.16
N ALA A 183 -7.44 -43.87 -15.82
CA ALA A 183 -8.08 -42.59 -16.14
C ALA A 183 -9.56 -42.74 -16.55
N LYS A 184 -10.29 -41.62 -16.45
CA LYS A 184 -11.66 -41.46 -16.98
C LYS A 184 -11.70 -40.36 -18.03
N PHE A 185 -12.38 -40.61 -19.15
CA PHE A 185 -12.57 -39.62 -20.21
C PHE A 185 -14.03 -39.48 -20.58
N GLU A 186 -14.51 -38.25 -20.70
CA GLU A 186 -15.77 -37.99 -21.39
C GLU A 186 -15.70 -38.50 -22.83
N LYS A 187 -16.71 -39.29 -23.27
CA LYS A 187 -16.69 -39.93 -24.60
C LYS A 187 -16.53 -38.93 -25.75
N LYS A 188 -17.20 -37.77 -25.65
CA LYS A 188 -17.14 -36.70 -26.65
C LYS A 188 -15.74 -36.08 -26.71
N LEU A 189 -15.12 -35.88 -25.55
CA LEU A 189 -13.77 -35.33 -25.43
C LEU A 189 -12.74 -36.28 -26.06
N LEU A 190 -12.80 -37.57 -25.75
CA LEU A 190 -11.87 -38.56 -26.29
C LEU A 190 -11.94 -38.64 -27.82
N GLY A 191 -13.15 -38.63 -28.39
CA GLY A 191 -13.33 -38.59 -29.84
C GLY A 191 -12.75 -37.33 -30.48
N ARG A 192 -12.95 -36.16 -29.85
CA ARG A 192 -12.35 -34.88 -30.28
C ARG A 192 -10.83 -34.90 -30.22
N LEU A 193 -10.26 -35.42 -29.13
CA LEU A 193 -8.82 -35.57 -28.94
C LEU A 193 -8.17 -36.41 -30.04
N ASN A 194 -8.80 -37.54 -30.39
CA ASN A 194 -8.32 -38.39 -31.49
C ASN A 194 -8.38 -37.68 -32.85
N ILE A 195 -9.50 -37.04 -33.19
CA ILE A 195 -9.65 -36.30 -34.47
C ILE A 195 -8.60 -35.18 -34.61
N LEU A 196 -8.25 -34.52 -33.50
CA LEU A 196 -7.29 -33.43 -33.46
C LEU A 196 -5.85 -33.88 -33.17
N ASN A 197 -5.55 -35.18 -33.28
CA ASN A 197 -4.22 -35.78 -33.05
C ASN A 197 -3.60 -35.36 -31.70
N PHE A 198 -4.43 -35.25 -30.65
CA PHE A 198 -3.99 -34.93 -29.28
C PHE A 198 -3.19 -33.63 -29.15
N LYS A 199 -3.30 -32.72 -30.12
CA LYS A 199 -2.57 -31.44 -30.11
C LYS A 199 -3.20 -30.46 -29.14
N ILE A 200 -2.61 -30.36 -27.96
CA ILE A 200 -3.10 -29.51 -26.87
C ILE A 200 -2.10 -28.42 -26.48
N LYS A 201 -2.60 -27.43 -25.75
CA LYS A 201 -1.85 -26.36 -25.08
C LYS A 201 -2.35 -26.27 -23.65
N PHE A 202 -1.43 -26.13 -22.70
CA PHE A 202 -1.76 -25.81 -21.32
C PHE A 202 -2.19 -24.34 -21.25
N LEU A 203 -3.36 -24.08 -20.64
CA LEU A 203 -3.91 -22.73 -20.51
C LEU A 203 -3.67 -22.20 -19.09
N CYS A 204 -4.19 -22.90 -18.08
CA CYS A 204 -4.05 -22.53 -16.68
C CYS A 204 -4.22 -23.74 -15.75
N GLY A 205 -3.69 -23.66 -14.53
CA GLY A 205 -3.97 -24.56 -13.43
C GLY A 205 -4.72 -23.85 -12.30
N LEU A 206 -5.55 -24.62 -11.62
CA LEU A 206 -6.42 -24.20 -10.54
C LEU A 206 -6.23 -25.14 -9.35
N VAL A 207 -6.40 -24.63 -8.13
CA VAL A 207 -6.27 -25.41 -6.90
C VAL A 207 -7.45 -25.14 -5.95
N CYS A 208 -7.98 -26.21 -5.35
CA CYS A 208 -9.03 -26.14 -4.33
C CYS A 208 -8.71 -27.17 -3.23
N ASN A 209 -8.40 -26.74 -2.01
CA ASN A 209 -8.12 -27.64 -0.88
C ASN A 209 -7.12 -28.77 -1.21
N ASN A 210 -6.01 -28.43 -1.88
CA ASN A 210 -4.99 -29.35 -2.40
C ASN A 210 -5.41 -30.24 -3.59
N GLU A 211 -6.62 -30.08 -4.10
CA GLU A 211 -7.05 -30.69 -5.36
C GLU A 211 -6.65 -29.82 -6.53
N ILE A 212 -6.00 -30.44 -7.52
CA ILE A 212 -5.48 -29.76 -8.71
C ILE A 212 -6.42 -29.99 -9.89
N ILE A 213 -6.75 -28.90 -10.59
CA ILE A 213 -7.38 -28.93 -11.91
C ILE A 213 -6.48 -28.23 -12.91
N GLU A 214 -6.24 -28.86 -14.06
CA GLU A 214 -5.52 -28.25 -15.18
C GLU A 214 -6.48 -28.02 -16.35
N VAL A 215 -6.42 -26.83 -16.95
CA VAL A 215 -7.23 -26.44 -18.11
C VAL A 215 -6.35 -26.46 -19.35
N TYR A 216 -6.85 -27.13 -20.38
CA TYR A 216 -6.19 -27.28 -21.66
C TYR A 216 -7.07 -26.74 -22.80
N GLU A 217 -6.41 -26.27 -23.84
CA GLU A 217 -7.02 -25.80 -25.08
C GLU A 217 -6.49 -26.64 -26.25
N PHE A 218 -7.36 -26.94 -27.21
CA PHE A 218 -6.93 -27.58 -28.45
C PHE A 218 -6.12 -26.59 -29.31
N ARG A 219 -5.10 -27.05 -30.04
CA ARG A 219 -4.32 -26.12 -30.89
C ARG A 219 -5.09 -25.64 -32.10
N ASP A 220 -5.89 -26.55 -32.66
CA ASP A 220 -6.59 -26.39 -33.93
C ASP A 220 -8.10 -26.13 -33.71
N SER A 221 -8.52 -25.95 -32.46
CA SER A 221 -9.89 -25.56 -32.06
C SER A 221 -9.83 -24.67 -30.83
N ASN A 222 -10.70 -23.67 -30.72
CA ASN A 222 -10.84 -22.86 -29.50
C ASN A 222 -11.58 -23.61 -28.36
N ASP A 223 -11.89 -24.90 -28.58
CA ASP A 223 -12.44 -25.77 -27.57
C ASP A 223 -11.46 -25.96 -26.39
N LYS A 224 -12.01 -26.15 -25.20
CA LYS A 224 -11.24 -26.33 -23.96
C LYS A 224 -11.73 -27.54 -23.19
N PHE A 225 -10.86 -28.09 -22.37
CA PHE A 225 -11.19 -29.21 -21.48
C PHE A 225 -10.39 -29.11 -20.19
N VAL A 226 -10.84 -29.82 -19.17
CA VAL A 226 -10.19 -29.91 -17.86
C VAL A 226 -9.66 -31.30 -17.60
N PHE A 227 -8.56 -31.34 -16.85
CA PHE A 227 -8.02 -32.52 -16.20
C PHE A 227 -8.12 -32.34 -14.69
N VAL A 228 -8.90 -33.19 -14.04
CA VAL A 228 -9.01 -33.27 -12.58
C VAL A 228 -7.99 -34.28 -12.08
N ALA A 229 -6.92 -33.79 -11.46
CA ALA A 229 -5.75 -34.59 -11.15
C ALA A 229 -6.02 -35.69 -10.10
N ASN A 230 -6.89 -35.39 -9.12
CA ASN A 230 -7.25 -36.33 -8.05
C ASN A 230 -7.99 -37.56 -8.61
N GLU A 231 -9.00 -37.31 -9.45
CA GLU A 231 -9.81 -38.37 -10.07
C GLU A 231 -9.19 -38.93 -11.36
N LYS A 232 -8.09 -38.34 -11.85
CA LYS A 232 -7.48 -38.61 -13.16
C LYS A 232 -8.52 -38.58 -14.28
N SER A 233 -9.38 -37.57 -14.24
CA SER A 233 -10.59 -37.47 -15.05
C SER A 233 -10.54 -36.29 -15.99
N PHE A 234 -11.05 -36.48 -17.21
CA PHE A 234 -11.02 -35.49 -18.27
C PHE A 234 -12.44 -35.13 -18.75
N TYR A 235 -12.76 -33.85 -18.71
CA TYR A 235 -14.10 -33.34 -19.05
C TYR A 235 -14.03 -32.15 -20.00
N PHE A 236 -14.96 -32.07 -20.94
CA PHE A 236 -15.06 -30.97 -21.89
C PHE A 236 -15.64 -29.72 -21.22
N LEU A 237 -15.08 -28.55 -21.50
CA LEU A 237 -15.60 -27.29 -20.97
C LEU A 237 -16.63 -26.67 -21.92
N ASN A 238 -17.82 -26.40 -21.38
CA ASN A 238 -18.83 -25.59 -22.06
C ASN A 238 -18.85 -24.17 -21.47
N GLU A 239 -19.31 -23.19 -22.25
CA GLU A 239 -19.36 -21.77 -21.83
C GLU A 239 -20.16 -21.54 -20.53
N GLU A 240 -21.18 -22.36 -20.25
CA GLU A 240 -21.95 -22.31 -19.01
C GLU A 240 -21.13 -22.67 -17.78
N ASN A 241 -20.15 -23.57 -17.92
CA ASN A 241 -19.34 -24.08 -16.82
C ASN A 241 -18.22 -23.10 -16.42
N THR A 242 -17.89 -22.15 -17.31
CA THR A 242 -16.77 -21.23 -17.15
C THR A 242 -17.21 -19.78 -16.90
N LYS A 243 -18.51 -19.50 -16.83
CA LYS A 243 -19.05 -18.13 -16.70
C LYS A 243 -18.54 -17.37 -15.47
N ASP A 244 -18.32 -18.08 -14.36
CA ASP A 244 -17.90 -17.50 -13.09
C ASP A 244 -16.46 -17.91 -12.71
N ILE A 245 -15.69 -18.49 -13.64
CA ILE A 245 -14.35 -19.03 -13.37
C ILE A 245 -13.36 -18.32 -14.28
N ASP A 246 -12.39 -17.64 -13.68
CA ASP A 246 -11.29 -17.07 -14.43
C ASP A 246 -10.38 -18.20 -14.94
N ILE A 247 -10.44 -18.45 -16.24
CA ILE A 247 -9.61 -19.39 -16.99
C ILE A 247 -8.56 -18.68 -17.86
N SER A 248 -8.27 -17.41 -17.55
CA SER A 248 -7.14 -16.70 -18.14
C SER A 248 -5.83 -17.41 -17.77
N LYS A 249 -4.80 -17.21 -18.60
CA LYS A 249 -3.45 -17.74 -18.35
C LYS A 249 -3.00 -17.33 -16.95
N ASN A 250 -2.43 -18.27 -16.19
CA ASN A 250 -1.89 -17.92 -14.89
C ASN A 250 -0.70 -16.96 -15.05
N GLY A 251 -0.70 -15.90 -14.24
CA GLY A 251 0.50 -15.17 -13.87
C GLY A 251 1.21 -15.84 -12.69
N SER A 252 2.39 -15.34 -12.35
CA SER A 252 3.05 -15.71 -11.09
C SER A 252 2.38 -14.94 -9.94
N ALA A 253 2.11 -15.62 -8.82
CA ALA A 253 1.63 -14.96 -7.60
C ALA A 253 2.59 -13.85 -7.13
N LYS A 254 3.91 -14.04 -7.33
CA LYS A 254 4.91 -13.01 -7.07
C LYS A 254 4.81 -11.82 -8.01
N GLU A 255 4.33 -12.01 -9.24
CA GLU A 255 4.12 -10.92 -10.19
C GLU A 255 2.97 -10.01 -9.75
N GLU A 256 1.90 -10.59 -9.21
CA GLU A 256 0.79 -9.85 -8.59
C GLU A 256 1.30 -9.04 -7.38
N ILE A 257 2.06 -9.66 -6.48
CA ILE A 257 2.70 -8.98 -5.35
C ILE A 257 3.61 -7.83 -5.81
N ILE A 258 4.34 -8.00 -6.91
CA ILE A 258 5.18 -6.94 -7.49
C ILE A 258 4.33 -5.75 -7.96
N ILE A 259 3.20 -6.00 -8.60
CA ILE A 259 2.29 -4.95 -9.06
C ILE A 259 1.74 -4.19 -7.86
N ASP A 260 1.29 -4.90 -6.83
CA ASP A 260 0.75 -4.31 -5.61
C ASP A 260 1.78 -3.47 -4.86
N LEU A 261 2.99 -3.99 -4.67
CA LEU A 261 4.09 -3.25 -4.03
C LEU A 261 4.49 -2.00 -4.82
N LYS A 262 4.48 -2.06 -6.16
CA LYS A 262 4.75 -0.87 -7.00
C LYS A 262 3.65 0.18 -6.84
N ASN A 263 2.39 -0.25 -6.84
CA ASN A 263 1.24 0.65 -6.65
C ASN A 263 1.32 1.31 -5.27
N LYS A 264 1.61 0.52 -4.23
CA LYS A 264 1.80 1.01 -2.86
C LYS A 264 2.94 2.02 -2.78
N ASN A 265 4.10 1.73 -3.37
CA ASN A 265 5.21 2.69 -3.41
C ASN A 265 4.86 3.99 -4.14
N ALA A 266 4.04 3.93 -5.20
CA ALA A 266 3.58 5.11 -5.90
C ALA A 266 2.62 5.96 -5.03
N GLU A 267 1.79 5.33 -4.20
CA GLU A 267 0.97 6.01 -3.20
C GLU A 267 1.81 6.64 -2.10
N LEU A 268 2.74 5.91 -1.51
CA LEU A 268 3.65 6.42 -0.46
C LEU A 268 4.48 7.61 -0.95
N LYS A 269 4.95 7.58 -2.20
CA LYS A 269 5.65 8.73 -2.82
C LYS A 269 4.74 9.95 -2.99
N ARG A 270 3.44 9.75 -3.29
CA ARG A 270 2.44 10.82 -3.31
C ARG A 270 2.14 11.34 -1.91
N GLU A 271 2.06 10.46 -0.91
CA GLU A 271 1.88 10.85 0.48
C GLU A 271 3.06 11.71 0.97
N LEU A 272 4.31 11.32 0.66
CA LEU A 272 5.50 12.08 1.02
C LEU A 272 5.52 13.52 0.47
N SER A 273 4.96 13.76 -0.72
CA SER A 273 4.87 15.11 -1.28
C SER A 273 3.84 15.97 -0.56
N VAL A 274 2.78 15.35 -0.03
CA VAL A 274 1.72 16.01 0.75
C VAL A 274 2.16 16.27 2.19
N VAL A 275 2.78 15.31 2.88
CA VAL A 275 3.22 15.43 4.29
C VAL A 275 4.11 16.67 4.52
N LYS A 276 4.91 17.05 3.53
CA LYS A 276 5.74 18.28 3.60
C LYS A 276 4.94 19.57 3.62
N THR A 277 3.76 19.60 2.99
CA THR A 277 3.06 20.85 2.66
C THR A 277 1.78 21.07 3.45
N THR A 278 1.15 20.03 4.00
CA THR A 278 -0.17 20.15 4.64
C THR A 278 -0.09 20.30 6.16
N LEU A 279 -0.68 21.36 6.69
CA LEU A 279 -0.97 21.49 8.13
C LEU A 279 -2.38 20.96 8.40
N PRO A 280 -2.62 20.31 9.55
CA PRO A 280 -3.97 19.94 9.97
C PRO A 280 -4.91 21.15 10.05
N GLU A 281 -6.18 20.99 9.66
CA GLU A 281 -7.16 22.09 9.59
C GLU A 281 -7.38 22.78 10.94
N ASN A 282 -7.44 22.01 12.03
CA ASN A 282 -7.52 22.55 13.40
C ASN A 282 -6.32 23.45 13.75
N VAL A 283 -5.11 23.13 13.26
CA VAL A 283 -3.93 23.98 13.46
C VAL A 283 -4.04 25.26 12.64
N LEU A 284 -4.59 25.20 11.43
CA LEU A 284 -4.80 26.37 10.57
C LEU A 284 -5.82 27.34 11.18
N GLU A 285 -6.91 26.82 11.73
CA GLU A 285 -7.95 27.62 12.39
C GLU A 285 -7.39 28.34 13.62
N VAL A 286 -6.70 27.61 14.51
CA VAL A 286 -6.03 28.19 15.67
C VAL A 286 -5.01 29.24 15.25
N LEU A 287 -4.22 28.98 14.21
CA LEU A 287 -3.21 29.92 13.73
C LEU A 287 -3.82 31.25 13.25
N LYS A 288 -4.96 31.16 12.56
CA LYS A 288 -5.68 32.33 12.06
C LYS A 288 -6.26 33.17 13.20
N GLU A 289 -6.98 32.54 14.12
CA GLU A 289 -7.50 33.21 15.33
C GLU A 289 -6.39 33.90 16.11
N TYR A 290 -5.25 33.23 16.20
CA TYR A 290 -4.08 33.72 16.91
C TYR A 290 -3.44 34.92 16.22
N HIS A 291 -3.26 34.85 14.89
CA HIS A 291 -2.77 35.96 14.09
C HIS A 291 -3.67 37.19 14.19
N ASP A 292 -4.99 36.98 14.13
CA ASP A 292 -5.98 38.06 14.23
C ASP A 292 -5.95 38.72 15.61
N LYS A 293 -5.79 37.92 16.68
CA LYS A 293 -5.68 38.42 18.05
C LYS A 293 -4.44 39.29 18.28
N ILE A 294 -3.26 38.84 17.87
CA ILE A 294 -2.03 39.64 18.05
C ILE A 294 -1.93 40.83 17.07
N SER A 295 -2.78 40.85 16.04
CA SER A 295 -2.85 41.92 15.05
C SER A 295 -3.90 42.98 15.38
N SER A 296 -4.76 42.76 16.38
CA SER A 296 -5.76 43.73 16.78
C SER A 296 -5.10 44.96 17.41
N VAL A 297 -5.69 46.13 17.14
CA VAL A 297 -5.21 47.41 17.70
C VAL A 297 -5.39 47.39 19.22
N ASP A 298 -6.52 46.86 19.69
CA ASP A 298 -6.84 46.70 21.10
C ASP A 298 -5.77 45.88 21.86
N PHE A 299 -5.20 44.84 21.25
CA PHE A 299 -4.16 44.03 21.89
C PHE A 299 -2.83 44.79 22.07
N LEU A 300 -2.47 45.65 21.11
CA LEU A 300 -1.29 46.50 21.25
C LEU A 300 -1.50 47.60 22.29
N GLU A 301 -2.73 48.11 22.42
CA GLU A 301 -3.12 49.05 23.47
C GLU A 301 -3.16 48.37 24.85
N GLU A 302 -3.68 47.14 24.96
CA GLU A 302 -3.65 46.31 26.18
C GLU A 302 -2.22 46.01 26.64
N LEU A 303 -1.29 45.73 25.72
CA LEU A 303 0.13 45.54 26.02
C LEU A 303 0.79 46.83 26.57
N GLN A 304 0.31 48.00 26.16
CA GLN A 304 0.77 49.28 26.65
C GLN A 304 0.10 49.67 27.98
N ASN A 305 -1.19 49.33 28.16
CA ASN A 305 -1.98 49.65 29.36
C ASN A 305 -1.65 48.75 30.55
N VAL A 306 -1.66 49.33 31.76
CA VAL A 306 -1.03 48.77 32.98
C VAL A 306 -1.88 47.71 33.69
N ASP A 307 -3.18 47.60 33.40
CA ASP A 307 -4.09 46.68 34.10
C ASP A 307 -4.88 45.80 33.13
N GLU A 308 -4.66 44.47 33.19
CA GLU A 308 -5.65 43.37 33.04
C GLU A 308 -4.96 42.06 32.59
N GLN A 309 -4.42 41.29 33.56
CA GLN A 309 -3.69 40.04 33.29
C GLN A 309 -4.47 38.74 33.50
N THR A 310 -5.75 38.76 33.87
CA THR A 310 -6.37 37.54 34.47
C THR A 310 -7.44 36.85 33.61
N ASN A 311 -8.01 37.51 32.59
CA ASN A 311 -9.14 36.93 31.84
C ASN A 311 -8.74 36.06 30.64
N ILE A 312 -7.59 36.31 30.02
CA ILE A 312 -7.19 35.59 28.79
C ILE A 312 -6.63 34.19 29.07
N LEU A 313 -6.03 33.97 30.25
CA LEU A 313 -5.43 32.69 30.64
C LEU A 313 -6.46 31.56 30.83
N LYS A 314 -7.70 31.91 31.23
CA LYS A 314 -8.79 30.93 31.40
C LYS A 314 -9.34 30.42 30.07
N THR A 315 -9.38 31.28 29.06
CA THR A 315 -9.94 30.93 27.75
C THR A 315 -9.03 29.97 26.97
N MET A 316 -7.71 30.06 27.15
CA MET A 316 -6.76 29.13 26.49
C MET A 316 -6.67 27.76 27.16
N LEU A 317 -6.87 27.66 28.48
CA LEU A 317 -6.85 26.37 29.19
C LEU A 317 -8.08 25.50 28.87
N ASN A 318 -9.22 26.10 28.51
CA ASN A 318 -10.45 25.38 28.19
C ASN A 318 -10.48 24.74 26.79
N ILE A 319 -9.50 25.00 25.93
CA ILE A 319 -9.41 24.39 24.59
C ILE A 319 -8.68 23.02 24.66
N ASN A 320 -8.05 22.67 25.79
CA ASN A 320 -7.25 21.44 25.94
C ASN A 320 -7.97 20.24 26.59
N ILE A 321 -9.30 20.19 26.61
CA ILE A 321 -10.03 18.98 27.04
C ILE A 321 -11.20 18.70 26.08
N ASN A 322 -10.91 17.94 25.01
CA ASN A 322 -11.74 16.84 24.51
C ASN A 322 -11.01 16.05 23.42
#